data_AF-A0A3D0SK36-F1
#
_entry.id   AF-A0A3D0SK36-F1
#
_cell.length_a   1.000
_cell.length_b   1.000
_cell.length_c   1.000
_cell.angle_alpha   90.00
_cell.angle_beta   90.00
_cell.angle_gamma   90.00
#
_symmetry.space_group_name_H-M   'P 1'
#
loop_
_entity.id
_entity.type
_entity.pdbx_description
1 polymer ?
#
loop_
_entity_poly.entity_id
_entity_poly.type
_entity_poly.pdbx_seq_one_letter_code
_entity_poly.pdbx_strand_id
1 'polypeptide(L)'
;MEDPLLDEDKLEENEDDEIVIGEGELQEVAEPAWSSPTVATPREVTLEELDATRMYLSEIGFSPLLTAQEEVYFARLVIQGDAAARNRMVESNLRLVVKIARRYMNRGLSLLDLIEEGNLGLIHAVEKFDPERGFRFSTYATWWIR
;
A
#
# COMPACT_ATOMS: atom_id res chain seq x y z
N MET A 1 -18.36 33.55 37.87
CA MET A 1 -17.83 34.87 37.48
C MET A 1 -17.68 34.76 35.99
N GLU A 2 -18.58 35.42 35.28
CA GLU A 2 -18.79 35.30 33.85
C GLU A 2 -18.82 36.72 33.29
N ASP A 3 -18.45 36.80 32.02
CA ASP A 3 -18.57 37.94 31.09
C ASP A 3 -17.36 38.90 30.97
N PRO A 4 -17.22 39.62 29.82
CA PRO A 4 -16.40 39.26 28.67
C PRO A 4 -15.71 40.56 28.18
N LEU A 5 -15.71 40.83 26.87
CA LEU A 5 -15.43 42.10 26.18
C LEU A 5 -13.99 42.29 25.60
N LEU A 6 -13.96 42.16 24.26
CA LEU A 6 -13.46 43.16 23.29
C LEU A 6 -11.93 43.27 23.08
N ASP A 7 -11.39 43.55 21.89
CA ASP A 7 -11.98 44.07 20.65
C ASP A 7 -11.09 43.71 19.45
N GLU A 8 -11.71 43.79 18.27
CA GLU A 8 -11.09 43.80 16.95
C GLU A 8 -10.15 45.02 16.74
N ASP A 9 -9.42 44.97 15.62
CA ASP A 9 -8.81 46.09 14.89
C ASP A 9 -7.34 46.52 15.11
N LYS A 10 -6.65 46.53 13.94
CA LYS A 10 -5.50 47.35 13.49
C LYS A 10 -4.09 46.88 13.84
N LEU A 11 -3.39 46.38 12.82
CA LEU A 11 -2.06 46.85 12.38
C LEU A 11 -1.96 46.58 10.86
N GLU A 12 -2.40 47.55 10.05
CA GLU A 12 -1.55 48.56 9.38
C GLU A 12 -0.87 48.03 8.11
N GLU A 13 -1.47 48.43 6.99
CA GLU A 13 -0.88 48.49 5.66
C GLU A 13 0.42 49.28 5.73
N ASN A 14 1.51 48.75 5.16
CA ASN A 14 2.69 49.55 4.85
C ASN A 14 2.79 49.68 3.34
N GLU A 15 2.61 50.93 2.92
CA GLU A 15 2.80 51.47 1.58
C GLU A 15 4.27 51.41 1.16
N ASP A 16 4.47 51.12 -0.13
CA ASP A 16 5.41 51.76 -1.04
C ASP A 16 6.88 51.91 -0.61
N ASP A 17 7.68 50.87 -0.89
CA ASP A 17 9.10 51.06 -1.22
C ASP A 17 9.28 51.03 -2.74
N GLU A 18 9.44 52.25 -3.27
CA GLU A 18 9.78 52.59 -4.65
C GLU A 18 11.15 52.00 -5.03
N ILE A 19 11.17 50.95 -5.86
CA ILE A 19 12.42 50.42 -6.43
C ILE A 19 12.71 51.12 -7.76
N VAL A 20 13.73 51.97 -7.73
CA VAL A 20 14.34 52.66 -8.88
C VAL A 20 14.88 51.62 -9.89
N ILE A 21 14.29 51.59 -11.08
CA ILE A 21 14.74 50.73 -12.19
C ILE A 21 15.93 51.40 -12.87
N GLY A 22 17.14 51.05 -12.44
CA GLY A 22 18.37 51.35 -13.18
C GLY A 22 18.54 50.38 -14.34
N GLU A 23 18.69 50.91 -15.57
CA GLU A 23 19.00 50.13 -16.76
C GLU A 23 20.40 49.50 -16.62
N GLY A 24 20.45 48.27 -16.13
CA GLY A 24 21.63 47.41 -16.10
C GLY A 24 21.34 46.11 -16.85
N GLU A 25 22.20 45.77 -17.80
CA GLU A 25 22.09 44.59 -18.67
C GLU A 25 21.81 43.31 -17.87
N LEU A 26 20.71 42.63 -18.22
CA LEU A 26 20.34 41.32 -17.66
C LEU A 26 21.34 40.27 -18.12
N GLN A 27 22.27 39.90 -17.24
CA GLN A 27 23.12 38.74 -17.44
C GLN A 27 22.27 37.48 -17.24
N GLU A 28 22.05 36.73 -18.33
CA GLU A 28 21.31 35.47 -18.38
C GLU A 28 21.99 34.41 -17.49
N VAL A 29 21.58 34.33 -16.23
CA VAL A 29 21.98 33.27 -15.31
C VAL A 29 21.21 32.00 -15.67
N ALA A 30 21.91 31.07 -16.33
CA ALA A 30 21.40 29.75 -16.65
C ALA A 30 20.84 29.08 -15.38
N GLU A 31 19.56 28.72 -15.41
CA GLU A 31 18.91 28.00 -14.32
C GLU A 31 19.65 26.68 -14.03
N PRO A 32 19.91 26.33 -12.75
CA PRO A 32 20.45 25.03 -12.43
C PRO A 32 19.42 23.97 -12.86
N ALA A 33 19.84 23.08 -13.76
CA ALA A 33 19.06 21.97 -14.25
C ALA A 33 18.66 21.04 -13.08
N TRP A 34 17.54 21.34 -12.43
CA TRP A 34 16.75 20.31 -11.77
C TRP A 34 16.29 19.38 -12.88
N SER A 35 17.04 18.30 -13.07
CA SER A 35 16.63 17.19 -13.90
C SER A 35 15.21 16.84 -13.48
N SER A 36 14.26 17.05 -14.39
CA SER A 36 12.87 16.62 -14.20
C SER A 36 12.87 15.23 -13.58
N PRO A 37 12.06 14.96 -12.54
CA PRO A 37 11.91 13.60 -12.06
C PRO A 37 11.58 12.75 -13.28
N THR A 38 12.46 11.81 -13.61
CA THR A 38 12.28 10.90 -14.73
C THR A 38 10.92 10.27 -14.51
N VAL A 39 9.94 10.70 -15.30
CA VAL A 39 8.61 10.10 -15.29
C VAL A 39 8.87 8.66 -15.67
N ALA A 40 8.80 7.76 -14.67
CA ALA A 40 8.98 6.34 -14.90
C ALA A 40 8.01 5.95 -16.01
N THR A 41 8.56 5.59 -17.17
CA THR A 41 7.77 5.18 -18.33
C THR A 41 6.86 4.04 -17.89
N PRO A 42 5.55 4.07 -18.19
CA PRO A 42 4.66 2.96 -17.90
C PRO A 42 5.28 1.66 -18.42
N ARG A 43 5.48 0.68 -17.54
CA ARG A 43 6.02 -0.63 -17.91
C ARG A 43 5.09 -1.27 -18.95
N GLU A 44 5.60 -1.57 -20.13
CA GLU A 44 4.88 -2.36 -21.12
C GLU A 44 4.69 -3.77 -20.56
N VAL A 45 3.42 -4.21 -20.45
CA VAL A 45 3.08 -5.56 -20.00
C VAL A 45 3.10 -6.48 -21.21
N THR A 46 3.87 -7.56 -21.14
CA THR A 46 4.01 -8.56 -22.21
C THR A 46 2.79 -9.49 -22.28
N LEU A 47 2.58 -10.14 -23.44
CA LEU A 47 1.52 -11.13 -23.59
C LEU A 47 1.74 -12.33 -22.65
N GLU A 48 2.99 -12.75 -22.49
CA GLU A 48 3.37 -13.85 -21.60
C GLU A 48 3.04 -13.52 -20.13
N GLU A 49 3.31 -12.29 -19.67
CA GLU A 49 2.96 -11.84 -18.32
C GLU A 49 1.44 -11.82 -18.09
N LEU A 50 0.67 -11.41 -19.10
CA LEU A 50 -0.79 -11.43 -19.02
C LEU A 50 -1.32 -12.85 -18.89
N ASP A 51 -0.77 -13.80 -19.65
CA ASP A 51 -1.17 -15.20 -19.61
C ASP A 51 -0.78 -15.88 -18.29
N ALA A 52 0.43 -15.63 -17.78
CA ALA A 52 0.86 -16.08 -16.46
C ALA A 52 -0.06 -15.54 -15.34
N THR A 53 -0.40 -14.25 -15.41
CA THR A 53 -1.32 -13.62 -14.46
C THR A 53 -2.70 -14.25 -14.50
N ARG A 54 -3.25 -14.50 -15.69
CA ARG A 54 -4.56 -15.15 -15.85
C ARG A 54 -4.56 -16.57 -15.30
N MET A 55 -3.52 -17.35 -15.59
CA MET A 55 -3.38 -18.72 -15.10
C MET A 55 -3.39 -18.76 -13.57
N TYR A 56 -2.57 -17.92 -12.94
CA TYR A 56 -2.50 -17.81 -11.48
C TYR A 56 -3.84 -17.39 -10.86
N LEU A 57 -4.49 -16.35 -11.40
CA LEU A 57 -5.77 -15.86 -10.87
C LEU A 57 -6.88 -16.92 -10.99
N SER A 58 -6.84 -17.75 -12.04
CA SER A 58 -7.75 -18.86 -12.23
C SER A 58 -7.53 -19.92 -11.13
N GLU A 59 -6.28 -20.31 -10.90
CA GLU A 59 -5.91 -21.34 -9.90
C GLU A 59 -6.35 -20.98 -8.48
N ILE A 60 -6.03 -19.77 -8.02
CA ILE A 60 -6.40 -19.33 -6.66
C ILE A 60 -7.91 -19.09 -6.49
N GLY A 61 -8.65 -19.00 -7.60
CA GLY A 61 -10.10 -18.80 -7.61
C GLY A 61 -10.88 -20.03 -7.13
N PHE A 62 -10.29 -21.23 -7.25
CA PHE A 62 -10.91 -22.50 -6.86
C PHE A 62 -10.80 -22.81 -5.36
N SER A 63 -9.92 -22.13 -4.63
CA SER A 63 -9.75 -22.39 -3.20
C SER A 63 -10.96 -21.86 -2.39
N PRO A 64 -11.65 -22.71 -1.62
CA PRO A 64 -12.77 -22.29 -0.77
C PRO A 64 -12.32 -21.29 0.30
N LEU A 65 -13.17 -20.30 0.57
CA LEU A 65 -12.95 -19.37 1.68
C LEU A 65 -13.24 -20.07 3.02
N LEU A 66 -12.47 -19.71 4.05
CA LEU A 66 -12.70 -20.18 5.41
C LEU A 66 -13.78 -19.32 6.08
N THR A 67 -14.65 -19.99 6.82
CA THR A 67 -15.52 -19.37 7.82
C THR A 67 -14.71 -18.94 9.05
N ALA A 68 -15.28 -18.07 9.90
CA ALA A 68 -14.61 -17.65 11.13
C ALA A 68 -14.30 -18.82 12.09
N GLN A 69 -15.15 -19.85 12.12
CA GLN A 69 -14.92 -21.03 12.95
C GLN A 69 -13.79 -21.90 12.39
N GLU A 70 -13.74 -22.06 11.06
CA GLU A 70 -12.64 -22.77 10.39
C GLU A 70 -11.31 -22.03 10.54
N GLU A 71 -11.30 -20.70 10.48
CA GLU A 71 -10.10 -19.89 10.76
C GLU A 71 -9.51 -20.23 12.13
N VAL A 72 -10.35 -20.29 13.17
CA VAL A 72 -9.92 -20.66 14.53
C VAL A 72 -9.43 -22.10 14.58
N TYR A 73 -10.15 -23.03 13.96
CA TYR A 73 -9.79 -24.44 13.93
C TYR A 73 -8.42 -24.68 13.28
N PHE A 74 -8.22 -24.18 12.06
CA PHE A 74 -6.96 -24.35 11.35
C PHE A 74 -5.81 -23.58 12.03
N ALA A 75 -6.06 -22.38 12.56
CA ALA A 75 -5.03 -21.63 13.29
C ALA A 75 -4.49 -22.40 14.51
N ARG A 76 -5.35 -23.09 15.25
CA ARG A 76 -4.93 -23.94 16.37
C ARG A 76 -4.07 -25.12 15.91
N LEU A 77 -4.39 -25.72 14.77
CA LEU A 77 -3.57 -26.78 14.17
C LEU A 77 -2.22 -26.25 13.67
N VAL A 78 -2.19 -25.05 13.09
CA VAL A 78 -0.94 -24.39 12.67
C VAL A 78 0.00 -24.17 13.85
N ILE A 79 -0.52 -23.73 15.00
CA ILE A 79 0.26 -23.57 16.23
C ILE A 79 0.85 -24.92 16.70
N GLN A 80 0.15 -26.03 16.43
CA GLN A 80 0.63 -27.39 16.73
C GLN A 80 1.65 -27.91 15.69
N GLY A 81 1.94 -27.14 14.64
CA GLY A 81 2.88 -27.52 13.58
C GLY A 81 2.27 -28.30 12.42
N ASP A 82 0.94 -28.28 12.26
CA ASP A 82 0.28 -28.95 11.14
C ASP A 82 0.51 -28.19 9.82
N ALA A 83 1.33 -28.79 8.95
CA ALA A 83 1.66 -28.23 7.65
C ALA A 83 0.46 -28.18 6.68
N ALA A 84 -0.46 -29.14 6.76
CA ALA A 84 -1.66 -29.16 5.92
C ALA A 84 -2.62 -28.05 6.32
N ALA A 85 -2.79 -27.80 7.62
CA ALA A 85 -3.57 -26.67 8.12
C ALA A 85 -2.95 -25.32 7.70
N ARG A 86 -1.61 -25.20 7.76
CA ARG A 86 -0.90 -24.01 7.29
C ARG A 86 -1.15 -23.75 5.82
N ASN A 87 -0.97 -24.76 4.97
CA ASN A 87 -1.21 -24.65 3.53
C ASN A 87 -2.67 -24.29 3.25
N ARG A 88 -3.61 -24.93 3.95
CA ARG A 88 -5.04 -24.62 3.84
C ARG A 88 -5.35 -23.16 4.16
N MET A 89 -4.78 -22.63 5.25
CA MET A 89 -4.97 -21.22 5.61
C MET A 89 -4.36 -20.27 4.57
N VAL A 90 -3.18 -20.57 4.04
CA VAL A 90 -2.53 -19.75 3.00
C VAL A 90 -3.38 -19.75 1.74
N GLU A 91 -3.71 -20.92 1.19
CA GLU A 91 -4.46 -21.10 -0.05
C GLU A 91 -5.82 -20.39 -0.02
N SER A 92 -6.58 -20.53 1.07
CA SER A 92 -7.88 -19.89 1.23
C SER A 92 -7.81 -18.35 1.29
N ASN A 93 -6.63 -17.77 1.49
CA ASN A 93 -6.43 -16.33 1.63
C ASN A 93 -5.61 -15.68 0.50
N LEU A 94 -5.17 -16.42 -0.53
CA LEU A 94 -4.43 -15.85 -1.67
C LEU A 94 -5.20 -14.72 -2.38
N ARG A 95 -6.53 -14.80 -2.41
CA ARG A 95 -7.40 -13.75 -2.98
C ARG A 95 -7.29 -12.42 -2.22
N LEU A 96 -7.02 -12.45 -0.92
CA LEU A 96 -6.79 -11.25 -0.11
C LEU A 96 -5.48 -10.55 -0.54
N VAL A 97 -4.42 -11.33 -0.80
CA VAL A 97 -3.13 -10.81 -1.27
C VAL A 97 -3.30 -10.06 -2.58
N VAL A 98 -3.96 -10.67 -3.56
CA VAL A 98 -4.25 -10.01 -4.86
C VAL A 98 -5.02 -8.70 -4.67
N LYS A 99 -6.02 -8.68 -3.77
CA LYS A 99 -6.80 -7.46 -3.47
C LYS A 99 -5.94 -6.35 -2.87
N ILE A 100 -4.94 -6.68 -2.06
CA ILE A 100 -4.03 -5.70 -1.44
C ILE A 100 -2.98 -5.26 -2.47
N ALA A 101 -2.30 -6.19 -3.14
CA ALA A 101 -1.26 -5.95 -4.13
C ALA A 101 -1.71 -5.02 -5.27
N ARG A 102 -2.97 -5.14 -5.74
CA ARG A 102 -3.55 -4.23 -6.76
C ARG A 102 -3.45 -2.75 -6.42
N ARG A 103 -3.39 -2.37 -5.13
CA ARG A 103 -3.24 -0.97 -4.68
C ARG A 103 -1.82 -0.42 -4.85
N TYR A 104 -0.84 -1.30 -5.08
CA TYR A 104 0.57 -0.96 -5.21
C TYR A 104 1.07 -1.06 -6.66
N MET A 105 0.17 -1.35 -7.61
CA MET A 105 0.48 -1.33 -9.05
C MET A 105 0.95 0.05 -9.51
N ASN A 106 1.61 0.10 -10.67
CA ASN A 106 2.13 1.32 -11.31
C ASN A 106 3.25 2.03 -10.52
N ARG A 107 3.97 1.29 -9.66
CA ARG A 107 5.12 1.79 -8.89
C ARG A 107 6.45 1.16 -9.32
N GLY A 108 6.52 0.63 -10.53
CA GLY A 108 7.73 0.03 -11.12
C GLY A 108 7.83 -1.50 -11.01
N LEU A 109 6.99 -2.15 -10.20
CA LEU A 109 6.91 -3.62 -10.10
C LEU A 109 5.71 -4.17 -10.88
N SER A 110 5.84 -5.40 -11.39
CA SER A 110 4.72 -6.11 -12.00
C SER A 110 3.71 -6.54 -10.91
N LEU A 111 2.47 -6.84 -11.32
CA LEU A 111 1.46 -7.34 -10.37
C LEU A 111 1.88 -8.69 -9.76
N LEU A 112 2.55 -9.54 -10.53
CA LEU A 112 3.04 -10.84 -10.04
C LEU A 112 4.11 -10.64 -8.96
N ASP A 113 5.08 -9.74 -9.17
CA ASP A 113 6.10 -9.44 -8.16
C ASP A 113 5.48 -8.95 -6.84
N LEU A 114 4.48 -8.06 -6.92
CA LEU A 114 3.75 -7.57 -5.75
C LEU A 114 2.97 -8.68 -5.04
N ILE A 115 2.44 -9.64 -5.80
CA ILE A 115 1.73 -10.79 -5.25
C ILE A 115 2.72 -11.73 -4.53
N GLU A 116 3.89 -11.99 -5.11
CA GLU A 116 4.90 -12.85 -4.48
C GLU A 116 5.38 -12.29 -3.14
N GLU A 117 5.72 -10.99 -3.07
CA GLU A 117 6.06 -10.34 -1.80
C GLU A 117 4.90 -10.38 -0.80
N GLY A 118 3.67 -10.14 -1.27
CA GLY A 118 2.48 -10.23 -0.43
C GLY A 118 2.18 -11.65 0.06
N ASN A 119 2.50 -12.68 -0.72
CA ASN A 119 2.37 -14.09 -0.36
C ASN A 119 3.36 -14.45 0.75
N LEU A 120 4.59 -13.94 0.70
CA LEU A 120 5.55 -14.07 1.80
C LEU A 120 5.01 -13.42 3.07
N GLY A 121 4.44 -12.21 2.98
CA GLY A 121 3.77 -11.56 4.11
C GLY A 121 2.61 -12.37 4.68
N LEU A 122 1.77 -12.94 3.82
CA LEU A 122 0.67 -13.81 4.23
C LEU A 122 1.16 -15.05 4.98
N ILE A 123 2.23 -15.70 4.50
CA ILE A 123 2.80 -16.88 5.17
C ILE A 123 3.24 -16.53 6.59
N HIS A 124 3.95 -15.40 6.77
CA HIS A 124 4.35 -14.92 8.09
C HIS A 124 3.14 -14.60 8.98
N ALA A 125 2.06 -14.06 8.40
CA ALA A 125 0.83 -13.81 9.12
C ALA A 125 0.19 -15.12 9.63
N VAL A 126 0.15 -16.18 8.80
CA VAL A 126 -0.39 -17.48 9.22
C VAL A 126 0.43 -18.07 10.38
N GLU A 127 1.75 -17.98 10.30
CA GLU A 127 2.65 -18.53 11.34
C GLU A 127 2.53 -17.82 12.69
N LYS A 128 2.15 -16.55 12.70
CA LYS A 128 2.07 -15.71 13.91
C LYS A 128 0.64 -15.41 14.37
N PHE A 129 -0.36 -15.91 13.66
CA PHE A 129 -1.74 -15.62 13.99
C PHE A 129 -2.17 -16.32 15.28
N ASP A 130 -2.80 -15.55 16.15
CA ASP A 130 -3.31 -16.02 17.44
C ASP A 130 -4.85 -15.98 17.41
N PRO A 131 -5.52 -17.15 17.33
CA PRO A 131 -6.99 -17.21 17.23
C PRO A 131 -7.70 -16.80 18.52
N GLU A 132 -7.02 -16.80 19.68
CA GLU A 132 -7.64 -16.51 20.97
C GLU A 132 -7.85 -15.00 21.19
N ARG A 133 -7.26 -14.15 20.33
CA ARG A 133 -7.46 -12.69 20.36
C ARG A 133 -8.82 -12.23 19.86
N GLY A 134 -9.61 -13.12 19.23
CA GLY A 134 -10.99 -12.83 18.82
C GLY A 134 -11.16 -11.93 17.60
N PHE A 135 -10.09 -11.66 16.84
CA PHE A 135 -10.16 -10.92 15.58
C PHE A 135 -10.11 -11.87 14.37
N ARG A 136 -10.72 -11.46 13.26
CA ARG A 136 -10.65 -12.21 11.99
C ARG A 136 -9.23 -12.26 11.46
N PHE A 137 -8.86 -13.40 10.86
CA PHE A 137 -7.53 -13.58 10.28
C PHE A 137 -7.21 -12.52 9.22
N SER A 138 -8.18 -12.18 8.36
CA SER A 138 -8.01 -11.19 7.28
C SER A 138 -7.61 -9.80 7.79
N THR A 139 -8.12 -9.39 8.95
CA THR A 139 -7.74 -8.13 9.60
C THR A 139 -6.27 -8.15 10.02
N TYR A 140 -5.81 -9.25 10.61
CA TYR A 140 -4.43 -9.42 11.04
C TYR A 140 -3.47 -9.50 9.83
N ALA A 141 -3.80 -10.34 8.85
CA ALA A 141 -2.99 -10.57 7.66
C ALA A 141 -2.75 -9.30 6.83
N THR A 142 -3.71 -8.36 6.82
CA THR A 142 -3.59 -7.11 6.07
C THR A 142 -2.35 -6.29 6.45
N TRP A 143 -1.88 -6.37 7.70
CA TRP A 143 -0.69 -5.66 8.15
C TRP A 143 0.62 -6.27 7.66
N TRP A 144 0.65 -7.59 7.45
CA TRP A 144 1.82 -8.31 6.96
C TRP A 144 1.95 -8.27 5.44
N ILE A 145 0.83 -8.14 4.73
CA ILE A 145 0.79 -8.10 3.26
C ILE A 145 1.10 -6.70 2.72
N ARG A 146 0.92 -5.66 3.53
CA ARG A 146 1.17 -4.26 3.16
C ARG A 146 2.66 -3.94 3.25
#